data_AF-A0A3A0FCI6-F1
#
_entry.id   AF-A0A3A0FCI6-F1
#
_cell.length_a   1.000
_cell.length_b   1.000
_cell.length_c   1.000
_cell.angle_alpha   90.00
_cell.angle_beta   90.00
_cell.angle_gamma   90.00
#
_symmetry.space_group_name_H-M   'P 1'
#
loop_
_entity.id
_entity.type
_entity.pdbx_description
1 polymer ?
#
loop_
_entity_poly.entity_id
_entity_poly.type
_entity_poly.pdbx_seq_one_letter_code
_entity_poly.pdbx_strand_id
1 'polypeptide(L)' 'MRLRHGVRFALAALALTACTPRVAVEAPKEPITINMNIKIEHEIRVKVDRDLEDAFATQEDIF' A
#
# COMPACT_ATOMS: atom_id res chain seq x y z
N MET A 1 -24.51 -4.25 56.04
CA MET A 1 -24.79 -4.38 54.58
C MET A 1 -23.81 -3.63 53.67
N ARG A 2 -23.24 -2.47 54.06
CA ARG A 2 -22.33 -1.67 53.21
C ARG A 2 -21.05 -2.40 52.76
N LEU A 3 -20.45 -3.22 53.63
CA LEU A 3 -19.21 -3.96 53.30
C LEU A 3 -19.40 -5.03 52.21
N ARG A 4 -20.58 -5.69 52.16
CA ARG A 4 -20.93 -6.67 51.11
C ARG A 4 -21.09 -6.03 49.72
N HIS A 5 -21.46 -4.75 49.66
CA HIS A 5 -21.61 -4.04 48.38
C HIS A 5 -20.26 -3.57 47.83
N GLY A 6 -19.35 -3.12 48.71
CA GLY A 6 -17.98 -2.75 48.32
C GLY A 6 -17.18 -3.91 47.74
N VAL A 7 -17.27 -5.10 48.34
CA VAL A 7 -16.59 -6.31 47.83
C VAL A 7 -17.14 -6.74 46.46
N ARG A 8 -18.46 -6.64 46.24
CA ARG A 8 -19.08 -6.96 44.94
C ARG A 8 -18.65 -5.99 43.84
N PHE A 9 -18.53 -4.72 44.16
CA PHE A 9 -18.09 -3.70 43.20
C PHE A 9 -16.61 -3.87 42.81
N ALA A 10 -15.74 -4.17 43.79
CA ALA A 10 -14.32 -4.42 43.54
C ALA A 10 -14.10 -5.66 42.65
N LEU A 11 -14.89 -6.73 42.85
CA LEU A 11 -14.78 -7.94 42.04
C LEU A 11 -15.22 -7.72 40.58
N ALA A 12 -16.26 -6.91 40.36
CA ALA A 12 -16.72 -6.54 39.02
C ALA A 12 -15.70 -5.67 38.27
N ALA A 13 -15.04 -4.74 38.97
CA ALA A 13 -14.00 -3.90 38.39
C ALA A 13 -12.78 -4.72 37.93
N LEU A 14 -12.40 -5.76 38.70
CA LEU A 14 -11.26 -6.62 38.36
C LEU A 14 -11.54 -7.54 37.16
N ALA A 15 -12.81 -7.90 36.91
CA ALA A 15 -13.18 -8.72 35.76
C ALA A 15 -13.06 -7.96 34.42
N LEU A 16 -13.20 -6.64 34.43
CA LEU A 16 -13.13 -5.80 33.23
C LEU A 16 -11.69 -5.58 32.72
N THR A 17 -10.68 -5.81 33.55
CA THR A 17 -9.26 -5.65 33.16
C THR A 17 -8.69 -6.87 32.44
N ALA A 18 -9.43 -7.99 32.42
CA ALA A 18 -8.99 -9.25 31.80
C ALA A 18 -9.11 -9.26 30.25
N CYS A 19 -9.78 -8.28 29.65
CA CYS A 19 -9.93 -8.19 28.21
C CYS A 19 -8.69 -7.53 27.59
N THR A 20 -7.72 -8.33 27.14
CA THR A 20 -6.63 -7.86 26.28
C THR A 20 -7.01 -8.10 24.82
N PRO A 21 -7.42 -7.07 24.05
CA PRO A 21 -7.70 -7.26 22.63
C PRO A 21 -6.39 -7.60 21.92
N ARG A 22 -6.31 -8.85 21.43
CA ARG A 22 -5.14 -9.31 20.66
C ARG A 22 -5.25 -8.76 19.25
N VAL A 23 -4.45 -7.74 18.94
CA VAL A 23 -4.30 -7.24 17.56
C VAL A 23 -3.29 -8.15 16.86
N ALA A 24 -3.78 -9.02 15.98
CA ALA A 24 -2.93 -9.84 15.13
C ALA A 24 -2.83 -9.15 13.75
N VAL A 25 -1.61 -8.75 13.37
CA VAL A 25 -1.30 -8.34 12.00
C VAL A 25 -0.95 -9.62 11.25
N GLU A 26 -1.97 -10.32 10.79
CA GLU A 26 -1.77 -11.48 9.90
C GLU A 26 -1.73 -11.00 8.45
N ALA A 27 -0.62 -11.27 7.77
CA ALA A 27 -0.59 -11.15 6.32
C ALA A 27 -1.60 -12.15 5.74
N PRO A 28 -2.34 -11.80 4.66
CA PRO A 28 -3.27 -12.71 4.02
C PRO A 28 -2.58 -14.04 3.68
N LYS A 29 -3.20 -15.16 4.07
CA LYS A 29 -2.71 -16.52 3.75
C LYS A 29 -2.80 -16.83 2.26
N GLU A 30 -3.70 -16.14 1.58
CA GLU A 30 -3.99 -16.32 0.17
C GLU A 30 -3.38 -15.16 -0.65
N PRO A 31 -2.85 -15.46 -1.84
CA PRO A 31 -2.27 -14.45 -2.71
C PRO A 31 -3.33 -13.47 -3.23
N ILE A 32 -2.98 -12.19 -3.26
CA ILE A 32 -3.82 -11.12 -3.81
C ILE A 32 -3.80 -11.24 -5.34
N THR A 33 -4.96 -11.47 -5.95
CA THR A 33 -5.09 -11.51 -7.42
C THR A 33 -5.40 -10.11 -7.93
N ILE A 34 -4.41 -9.45 -8.55
CA ILE A 34 -4.58 -8.14 -9.15
C ILE A 34 -4.91 -8.33 -10.63
N ASN A 35 -6.20 -8.26 -10.98
CA ASN A 35 -6.65 -8.33 -12.37
C ASN A 35 -6.65 -6.92 -13.00
N MET A 36 -5.60 -6.59 -13.74
CA MET A 36 -5.46 -5.26 -14.36
C MET A 36 -5.63 -5.37 -15.87
N ASN A 37 -6.60 -4.65 -16.43
CA ASN A 37 -6.72 -4.46 -17.87
C ASN A 37 -6.00 -3.16 -18.28
N ILE A 38 -4.69 -3.26 -18.54
CA ILE A 38 -3.85 -2.12 -18.91
C ILE A 38 -3.71 -2.07 -20.44
N LYS A 39 -4.17 -0.98 -21.06
CA LYS A 39 -3.86 -0.67 -22.46
C LYS A 39 -2.68 0.31 -22.47
N ILE A 40 -1.48 -0.18 -22.78
CA ILE A 40 -0.29 0.67 -22.88
C ILE A 40 -0.21 1.22 -24.30
N GLU A 41 -0.66 2.46 -24.49
CA GLU A 41 -0.47 3.21 -25.73
C GLU A 41 0.87 3.96 -25.62
N HIS A 42 1.96 3.36 -26.10
CA HIS A 42 3.22 4.04 -26.33
C HIS A 42 3.37 4.31 -27.83
N GLU A 43 3.09 5.55 -28.23
CA GLU A 43 3.37 6.04 -29.58
C GLU A 43 4.75 6.71 -29.60
N ILE A 44 5.82 5.90 -29.59
CA ILE A 44 7.15 6.36 -29.98
C ILE A 44 7.29 6.06 -31.47
N ARG A 45 6.63 6.85 -32.31
CA ARG A 45 6.88 6.82 -33.74
C ARG A 45 6.99 8.26 -34.25
N VAL A 46 8.19 8.59 -34.72
CA VAL A 46 8.49 9.74 -35.61
C VAL A 46 8.51 11.16 -35.01
N LYS A 47 8.86 11.34 -33.73
CA LYS A 47 9.47 12.63 -33.29
C LYS A 47 10.98 12.53 -33.15
N VAL A 48 11.45 11.37 -32.69
CA VAL A 48 12.88 11.08 -32.58
C VAL A 48 13.53 11.03 -33.96
N ASP A 49 12.86 10.53 -35.00
CA ASP A 49 13.45 10.48 -36.35
C ASP A 49 13.76 11.89 -36.91
N ARG A 50 12.90 12.89 -36.62
CA ARG A 50 13.08 14.27 -37.09
C ARG A 50 14.15 15.01 -36.29
N ASP A 51 14.13 14.87 -34.96
CA ASP A 51 15.12 15.51 -34.09
C ASP A 51 16.53 14.89 -34.29
N LEU A 52 16.59 13.60 -34.64
CA LEU A 52 17.82 12.93 -35.03
C LEU A 52 18.28 13.37 -36.43
N GLU A 53 17.39 13.45 -37.42
CA GLU A 53 17.71 13.99 -38.76
C GLU A 53 18.31 15.41 -38.68
N ASP A 54 17.69 16.31 -37.89
CA ASP A 54 18.16 17.69 -37.72
C ASP A 54 19.50 17.76 -36.94
N ALA A 55 19.69 16.87 -35.95
CA ALA A 55 20.95 16.77 -35.21
C ALA A 55 22.10 16.20 -36.06
N PHE A 56 21.80 15.24 -36.94
CA PHE A 56 22.79 14.65 -37.85
C PHE A 56 23.14 15.58 -39.03
N ALA A 57 22.18 16.37 -39.55
CA ALA A 57 22.42 17.34 -40.62
C ALA A 57 23.29 18.54 -40.17
N THR A 58 23.30 18.85 -38.87
CA THR A 58 24.11 19.96 -38.32
C THR A 58 25.58 19.55 -38.07
N GLN A 59 25.88 18.24 -38.12
CA GLN A 59 27.20 17.69 -37.80
C GLN A 59 27.78 16.84 -38.96
N GLU A 60 27.62 17.28 -40.20
CA GLU A 60 28.30 16.73 -41.40
C GLU A 60 29.83 17.00 -41.43
N ASP A 61 30.48 17.12 -40.26
CA ASP A 61 31.93 17.33 -40.12
C ASP A 61 32.58 16.40 -39.08
N ILE A 62 31.90 15.32 -38.69
CA ILE A 62 32.45 14.37 -37.70
C ILE A 62 32.49 12.89 -38.11
N PHE A 63 32.19 12.54 -39.37
CA PHE A 63 32.58 11.25 -39.97
C PHE A 63 32.93 11.36 -41.44
#